data_AF-W4VL66-F1
#
_entry.id   AF-W4VL66-F1
#
_cell.length_a   1.000
_cell.length_b   1.000
_cell.length_c   1.000
_cell.angle_alpha   90.00
_cell.angle_beta   90.00
_cell.angle_gamma   90.00
#
_symmetry.space_group_name_H-M   'P 1'
#
loop_
_entity.id
_entity.type
_entity.pdbx_description
1 polymer ?
#
loop_
_entity_poly.entity_id
_entity_poly.type
_entity_poly.pdbx_seq_one_letter_code
_entity_poly.pdbx_strand_id
1 'polypeptide(L)'
;MIVYQDILFFTKTKTFGNLMSWKLGTLKWRELFLPRYHDKSALQMYWTKHKKKWLYQPISYYQKQEKAWRHWLYIHQTNIQNLPNYVYLPISSQFLFNCTPPWIWQSRIYMDLILAFDYFTLSQVSHLLQEHYISSDLFPLITTTYHPVQEYLHLLVQLGILKMVEKNGYIVKRTTV
;
A
#
# COMPACT_ATOMS: atom_id res chain seq x y z
N MET A 1 29.42 8.82 4.47
CA MET A 1 28.51 7.65 4.47
C MET A 1 27.13 8.17 4.19
N ILE A 2 26.45 7.60 3.21
CA ILE A 2 25.06 7.91 2.87
C ILE A 2 24.24 6.69 3.29
N VAL A 3 23.19 6.92 4.07
CA VAL A 3 22.29 5.85 4.52
C VAL A 3 20.86 6.27 4.18
N TYR A 4 20.10 5.33 3.63
CA TYR A 4 18.69 5.48 3.37
C TYR A 4 17.92 4.42 4.17
N GLN A 5 17.06 4.86 5.09
CA GLN A 5 16.30 3.98 6.00
C GLN A 5 14.80 4.23 5.89
N ASP A 6 13.99 3.24 6.31
CA ASP A 6 12.52 3.23 6.28
C ASP A 6 11.91 3.53 4.91
N ILE A 7 12.19 2.65 3.95
CA ILE A 7 11.72 2.81 2.58
C ILE A 7 10.27 2.35 2.47
N LEU A 8 9.39 3.29 2.11
CA LEU A 8 8.00 3.02 1.74
C LEU A 8 7.80 3.29 0.26
N PHE A 9 7.25 2.31 -0.46
CA PHE A 9 7.01 2.41 -1.89
C PHE A 9 5.60 2.93 -2.16
N PHE A 10 5.50 4.06 -2.88
CA PHE A 10 4.22 4.64 -3.30
C PHE A 10 3.92 4.31 -4.77
N THR A 11 4.94 4.35 -5.63
CA THR A 11 4.86 3.95 -7.04
C THR A 11 6.18 3.32 -7.46
N LYS A 12 6.28 2.85 -8.72
CA LYS A 12 7.53 2.30 -9.29
C LYS A 12 8.75 3.20 -9.09
N THR A 13 8.52 4.52 -9.15
CA THR A 13 9.58 5.54 -9.19
C THR A 13 9.57 6.46 -7.98
N LYS A 14 8.66 6.25 -7.03
CA LYS A 14 8.51 7.12 -5.86
C LYS A 14 8.55 6.29 -4.60
N THR A 15 9.57 6.58 -3.81
CA THR A 15 9.74 6.07 -2.46
C THR A 15 9.74 7.23 -1.48
N PHE A 16 9.25 6.96 -0.29
CA PHE A 16 9.47 7.80 0.87
C PHE A 16 10.47 7.09 1.77
N GLY A 17 11.38 7.85 2.36
CA GLY A 17 12.36 7.31 3.27
C GLY A 17 13.30 8.41 3.71
N ASN A 18 14.09 8.12 4.73
CA ASN A 18 14.97 9.11 5.32
C ASN A 18 16.38 8.98 4.74
N LEU A 19 16.80 9.99 3.96
CA LEU A 19 18.15 10.06 3.41
C LEU A 19 19.02 10.91 4.32
N MET A 20 20.05 10.30 4.89
CA MET A 20 21.01 10.98 5.74
C MET A 20 22.42 10.87 5.17
N SER A 21 23.16 11.96 5.24
CA SER A 21 24.55 12.04 4.79
C SER A 21 25.43 12.55 5.91
N TRP A 22 26.50 11.83 6.19
CA TRP A 22 27.48 12.19 7.22
C TRP A 22 28.91 12.07 6.71
N LYS A 23 29.77 12.91 7.28
CA LYS A 23 31.23 12.80 7.13
C LYS A 23 31.72 11.61 7.98
N LEU A 24 32.56 10.74 7.42
CA LEU A 24 33.04 9.54 8.12
C LEU A 24 33.79 9.89 9.41
N GLY A 25 34.56 10.98 9.41
CA GLY A 25 35.41 11.37 10.55
C GLY A 25 34.65 11.79 11.81
N THR A 26 33.34 12.05 11.74
CA THR A 26 32.52 12.47 12.88
C THR A 26 31.64 11.37 13.45
N LEU A 27 31.55 10.22 12.79
CA LEU A 27 30.65 9.13 13.17
C LEU A 27 31.34 8.19 14.16
N LYS A 28 30.67 7.90 15.29
CA LYS A 28 31.09 6.80 16.17
C LYS A 28 30.64 5.48 15.57
N TRP A 29 31.42 4.41 15.76
CA TRP A 29 31.09 3.07 15.26
C TRP A 29 29.67 2.62 15.65
N ARG A 30 29.24 2.89 16.89
CA ARG A 30 27.89 2.55 17.36
C ARG A 30 26.78 3.27 16.59
N GLU A 31 27.03 4.51 16.15
CA GLU A 31 26.06 5.34 15.43
C GLU A 31 25.82 4.88 13.99
N LEU A 32 26.64 3.95 13.48
CA LEU A 32 26.46 3.31 12.18
C LEU A 32 25.33 2.27 12.19
N PHE A 33 25.06 1.67 13.36
CA PHE A 33 24.11 0.57 13.50
C PHE A 33 22.82 0.94 14.24
N LEU A 34 22.70 2.19 14.71
CA LEU A 34 21.47 2.65 15.34
C LEU A 34 20.38 2.81 14.28
N PRO A 35 19.23 2.11 14.42
CA PRO A 35 18.09 2.34 13.53
C PRO A 35 17.54 3.73 13.80
N ARG A 36 17.48 4.57 12.76
CA ARG A 36 16.93 5.92 12.84
C ARG A 36 15.59 5.94 12.12
N TYR A 37 14.53 5.66 12.87
CA TYR A 37 13.20 5.64 12.31
C TYR A 37 12.73 7.04 11.91
N HIS A 38 11.91 7.12 10.87
CA HIS A 38 11.27 8.36 10.45
C HIS A 38 10.25 8.85 11.49
N ASP A 39 10.03 10.17 11.51
CA ASP A 39 8.93 10.75 12.26
C ASP A 39 7.60 10.38 11.58
N LYS A 40 6.70 9.75 12.36
CA LYS A 40 5.35 9.38 11.92
C LYS A 40 4.56 10.60 11.43
N SER A 41 4.79 11.78 12.00
CA SER A 41 4.12 13.02 11.60
C SER A 41 4.50 13.42 10.17
N ALA A 42 5.78 13.30 9.81
CA ALA A 42 6.30 13.61 8.49
C ALA A 42 5.74 12.64 7.44
N LEU A 43 5.66 11.35 7.78
CA LEU A 43 5.02 10.35 6.91
C LEU A 43 3.54 10.69 6.67
N GLN A 44 2.79 10.99 7.72
CA GLN A 44 1.38 11.32 7.61
C GLN A 44 1.15 12.56 6.75
N MET A 45 1.97 13.60 6.92
CA MET A 45 1.90 14.81 6.10
C MET A 45 2.20 14.50 4.63
N TYR A 46 3.27 13.75 4.35
CA TYR A 46 3.65 13.33 3.00
C TYR A 46 2.55 12.51 2.34
N TRP A 47 2.03 11.51 3.04
CA TRP A 47 0.94 10.65 2.57
C TRP A 47 -0.32 11.47 2.27
N THR A 48 -0.75 12.34 3.18
CA THR A 48 -1.95 13.18 2.99
C THR A 48 -1.80 14.08 1.76
N LYS A 49 -0.62 14.68 1.56
CA LYS A 49 -0.31 15.50 0.39
C LYS A 49 -0.37 14.68 -0.91
N HIS A 50 0.21 13.49 -0.91
CA HIS A 50 0.20 12.59 -2.07
C HIS A 50 -1.20 12.09 -2.40
N LYS A 51 -1.96 11.71 -1.38
CA LYS A 51 -3.35 11.28 -1.54
C LYS A 51 -4.23 12.40 -2.09
N LYS A 52 -4.15 13.61 -1.55
CA LYS A 52 -4.85 14.78 -2.10
C LYS A 52 -4.46 15.03 -3.56
N LYS A 53 -3.16 15.00 -3.87
CA LYS A 53 -2.69 15.14 -5.25
C LYS A 53 -3.33 14.08 -6.15
N TRP A 54 -3.32 12.82 -5.74
CA TRP A 54 -3.94 11.72 -6.50
C TRP A 54 -5.46 11.92 -6.71
N LEU A 55 -6.20 12.33 -5.69
CA LEU A 55 -7.65 12.59 -5.79
C LEU A 55 -7.99 13.69 -6.81
N TYR A 56 -7.20 14.76 -6.86
CA TYR A 56 -7.46 15.93 -7.71
C TYR A 56 -6.67 15.94 -9.02
N GLN A 57 -5.79 14.97 -9.25
CA GLN A 57 -4.92 14.99 -10.42
C GLN A 57 -5.71 14.63 -11.70
N PRO A 58 -5.64 15.48 -12.73
CA PRO A 58 -6.19 15.14 -14.04
C PRO A 58 -5.38 14.01 -14.68
N ILE A 59 -6.04 13.21 -15.52
CA ILE A 59 -5.44 12.07 -16.19
C ILE A 59 -4.38 12.57 -17.16
N SER A 60 -3.13 12.08 -17.03
CA SER A 60 -2.15 12.27 -18.09
C SER A 60 -2.42 11.32 -19.24
N TYR A 61 -2.32 11.82 -20.48
CA TYR A 61 -2.50 11.03 -21.71
C TYR A 61 -1.63 9.76 -21.75
N TYR A 62 -0.45 9.81 -21.12
CA TYR A 62 0.53 8.71 -21.14
C TYR A 62 0.23 7.59 -20.15
N GLN A 63 -0.73 7.75 -19.23
CA GLN A 63 -1.00 6.78 -18.17
C GLN A 63 -2.10 5.78 -18.56
N LYS A 64 -1.76 4.83 -19.45
CA LYS A 64 -2.70 3.79 -19.93
C LYS A 64 -3.35 2.98 -18.80
N GLN A 65 -2.56 2.58 -17.80
CA GLN A 65 -3.05 1.80 -16.65
C GLN A 65 -4.06 2.59 -15.81
N GLU A 66 -3.80 3.88 -15.59
CA GLU A 66 -4.71 4.73 -14.82
C GLU A 66 -6.02 4.98 -15.59
N LYS A 67 -5.93 5.17 -16.92
CA LYS A 67 -7.12 5.29 -17.78
C LYS A 67 -7.98 4.03 -17.74
N ALA A 68 -7.38 2.85 -17.86
CA ALA A 68 -8.09 1.57 -17.77
C ALA A 68 -8.75 1.38 -16.39
N TRP A 69 -8.04 1.73 -15.32
CA TRP A 69 -8.59 1.66 -13.95
C TRP A 69 -9.75 2.63 -13.72
N ARG A 70 -9.66 3.88 -14.19
CA ARG A 70 -10.78 4.84 -14.09
C ARG A 70 -11.98 4.41 -14.94
N HIS A 71 -11.75 3.83 -16.11
CA HIS A 71 -12.82 3.25 -16.92
C HIS A 71 -13.50 2.08 -16.20
N TRP A 72 -12.71 1.22 -15.54
CA TRP A 72 -13.23 0.16 -14.68
C TRP A 72 -14.07 0.73 -13.53
N LEU A 73 -13.59 1.76 -12.81
CA LEU A 73 -14.40 2.42 -11.77
C LEU A 73 -15.73 2.95 -12.31
N TYR A 74 -15.71 3.55 -13.51
CA TYR A 74 -16.91 4.06 -14.17
C TYR A 74 -17.92 2.95 -14.48
N ILE A 75 -17.47 1.80 -14.99
CA ILE A 75 -18.32 0.62 -15.22
C ILE A 75 -18.95 0.17 -13.90
N HIS A 76 -18.19 0.19 -12.81
CA HIS A 76 -18.67 -0.11 -11.46
C HIS A 76 -19.42 1.05 -10.79
N GLN A 77 -19.86 2.06 -11.56
CA GLN A 77 -20.67 3.19 -11.10
C GLN A 77 -20.05 3.97 -9.92
N THR A 78 -18.72 3.99 -9.82
CA THR A 78 -17.98 4.69 -8.78
C THR A 78 -17.00 5.71 -9.37
N ASN A 79 -16.59 6.65 -8.53
CA ASN A 79 -15.59 7.65 -8.85
C ASN A 79 -14.50 7.65 -7.80
N ILE A 80 -13.33 8.18 -8.13
CA ILE A 80 -12.17 8.37 -7.26
C ILE A 80 -12.53 9.13 -5.98
N GLN A 81 -13.47 10.07 -6.08
CA GLN A 81 -13.95 10.86 -4.94
C GLN A 81 -14.84 10.06 -3.97
N ASN A 82 -15.54 9.04 -4.47
CA ASN A 82 -16.41 8.18 -3.66
C ASN A 82 -15.63 7.02 -3.04
N LEU A 83 -14.35 6.90 -3.39
CA LEU A 83 -13.47 5.85 -2.93
C LEU A 83 -13.09 6.13 -1.47
N PRO A 84 -13.16 5.11 -0.59
CA PRO A 84 -13.00 5.34 0.83
C PRO A 84 -11.55 5.66 1.18
N ASN A 85 -11.37 6.30 2.34
CA ASN A 85 -10.07 6.82 2.75
C ASN A 85 -8.98 5.77 2.98
N TYR A 86 -9.36 4.51 3.13
CA TYR A 86 -8.44 3.39 3.26
C TYR A 86 -7.94 2.84 1.92
N VAL A 87 -8.48 3.30 0.79
CA VAL A 87 -7.85 3.15 -0.52
C VAL A 87 -6.75 4.21 -0.62
N TYR A 88 -5.56 3.82 -1.08
CA TYR A 88 -4.30 4.56 -1.05
C TYR A 88 -3.50 4.43 0.27
N LEU A 89 -3.62 3.33 1.01
CA LEU A 89 -2.77 3.14 2.20
C LEU A 89 -1.33 2.76 1.80
N PRO A 90 -0.30 3.37 2.43
CA PRO A 90 1.09 2.98 2.21
C PRO A 90 1.35 1.64 2.89
N ILE A 91 2.00 0.73 2.16
CA ILE A 91 2.30 -0.63 2.61
C ILE A 91 3.78 -0.86 2.39
N SER A 92 4.45 -1.42 3.38
CA SER A 92 5.91 -1.61 3.37
C SER A 92 6.31 -2.68 2.36
N SER A 93 5.52 -3.74 2.26
CA SER A 93 5.73 -4.86 1.32
C SER A 93 5.17 -4.63 -0.09
N GLN A 94 4.78 -3.40 -0.44
CA GLN A 94 4.26 -3.03 -1.76
C GLN A 94 5.23 -3.35 -2.93
N PHE A 95 6.53 -3.47 -2.66
CA PHE A 95 7.53 -3.83 -3.68
C PHE A 95 7.34 -5.24 -4.25
N LEU A 96 6.59 -6.13 -3.58
CA LEU A 96 6.29 -7.50 -4.05
C LEU A 96 5.21 -7.57 -5.14
N PHE A 97 4.40 -6.52 -5.29
CA PHE A 97 3.49 -6.41 -6.42
C PHE A 97 4.22 -5.93 -7.67
N ASN A 98 3.64 -6.19 -8.86
CA ASN A 98 4.18 -5.90 -10.21
C ASN A 98 4.28 -4.41 -10.54
N CYS A 99 4.81 -3.67 -9.57
CA CYS A 99 4.85 -2.24 -9.47
C CYS A 99 3.48 -1.60 -9.78
N THR A 100 2.39 -2.35 -9.49
CA THR A 100 1.01 -1.87 -9.62
C THR A 100 0.78 -0.86 -8.50
N PRO A 101 0.32 0.36 -8.81
CA PRO A 101 0.03 1.34 -7.78
C PRO A 101 -0.91 0.81 -6.68
N PRO A 102 -0.67 1.12 -5.39
CA PRO A 102 -1.44 0.58 -4.28
C PRO A 102 -2.95 0.70 -4.45
N TRP A 103 -3.40 1.85 -4.94
CA TRP A 103 -4.82 2.14 -5.11
C TRP A 103 -5.54 1.24 -6.12
N ILE A 104 -4.86 0.69 -7.13
CA ILE A 104 -5.51 -0.14 -8.16
C ILE A 104 -5.94 -1.48 -7.56
N TRP A 105 -5.06 -2.16 -6.85
CA TRP A 105 -5.39 -3.44 -6.25
C TRP A 105 -6.20 -3.27 -4.96
N GLN A 106 -5.95 -2.22 -4.18
CA GLN A 106 -6.76 -1.89 -3.00
C GLN A 106 -8.20 -1.55 -3.37
N SER A 107 -8.43 -0.83 -4.48
CA SER A 107 -9.80 -0.56 -4.95
C SER A 107 -10.51 -1.83 -5.42
N ARG A 108 -9.79 -2.77 -6.05
CA ARG A 108 -10.36 -4.06 -6.46
C ARG A 108 -10.81 -4.87 -5.24
N ILE A 109 -9.96 -4.98 -4.21
CA ILE A 109 -10.36 -5.60 -2.93
C ILE A 109 -11.61 -4.92 -2.37
N TYR A 110 -11.65 -3.59 -2.38
CA TYR A 110 -12.81 -2.87 -1.86
C TYR A 110 -14.11 -3.20 -2.63
N MET A 111 -14.09 -3.13 -3.96
CA MET A 111 -15.29 -3.32 -4.77
C MET A 111 -15.71 -4.78 -4.85
N ASP A 112 -14.77 -5.68 -5.10
CA ASP A 112 -15.06 -7.08 -5.40
C ASP A 112 -15.22 -7.93 -4.14
N LEU A 113 -14.65 -7.51 -3.00
CA LEU A 113 -14.74 -8.25 -1.74
C LEU A 113 -15.53 -7.49 -0.67
N ILE A 114 -15.10 -6.27 -0.32
CA ILE A 114 -15.68 -5.55 0.83
C ILE A 114 -17.13 -5.11 0.56
N LEU A 115 -17.45 -4.70 -0.67
CA LEU A 115 -18.82 -4.34 -1.04
C LEU A 115 -19.69 -5.56 -1.34
N ALA A 116 -19.14 -6.60 -1.97
CA ALA A 116 -19.92 -7.74 -2.43
C ALA A 116 -20.15 -8.81 -1.35
N PHE A 117 -19.21 -8.99 -0.42
CA PHE A 117 -19.24 -10.07 0.57
C PHE A 117 -19.13 -9.54 2.00
N ASP A 118 -19.92 -10.11 2.91
CA ASP A 118 -19.80 -9.82 4.35
C ASP A 118 -18.66 -10.60 5.00
N TYR A 119 -18.26 -11.73 4.40
CA TYR A 119 -17.16 -12.58 4.84
C TYR A 119 -16.31 -13.01 3.64
N PHE A 120 -14.99 -12.91 3.78
CA PHE A 120 -14.04 -13.42 2.79
C PHE A 120 -12.78 -13.98 3.45
N THR A 121 -12.08 -14.82 2.70
CA THR A 121 -10.85 -15.48 3.16
C THR A 121 -9.62 -14.93 2.44
N LEU A 122 -8.45 -15.04 3.08
CA LEU A 122 -7.17 -14.61 2.50
C LEU A 122 -6.91 -15.26 1.12
N SER A 123 -7.29 -16.54 0.96
CA SER A 123 -7.10 -17.29 -0.29
C SER A 123 -7.90 -16.71 -1.45
N GLN A 124 -9.13 -16.24 -1.20
CA GLN A 124 -9.94 -15.54 -2.21
C GLN A 124 -9.28 -14.23 -2.65
N VAL A 125 -8.71 -13.48 -1.69
CA VAL A 125 -8.00 -12.24 -2.00
C VAL A 125 -6.72 -12.49 -2.79
N SER A 126 -5.96 -13.53 -2.43
CA SER A 126 -4.75 -13.91 -3.16
C SER A 126 -5.07 -14.39 -4.58
N HIS A 127 -6.17 -15.12 -4.77
CA HIS A 127 -6.61 -15.57 -6.10
C HIS A 127 -7.01 -14.38 -6.99
N LEU A 128 -7.75 -13.42 -6.45
CA LEU A 128 -8.11 -12.19 -7.17
C LEU A 128 -6.88 -11.41 -7.63
N LEU A 129 -5.84 -11.37 -6.80
CA LEU A 129 -4.64 -10.60 -7.05
C LEU A 129 -3.50 -11.40 -7.67
N GLN A 130 -3.73 -12.66 -8.05
CA GLN A 130 -2.68 -13.56 -8.52
C GLN A 130 -1.90 -12.98 -9.71
N GLU A 131 -2.60 -12.29 -10.63
CA GLU A 131 -2.02 -11.63 -11.80
C GLU A 131 -1.12 -10.43 -11.48
N HIS A 132 -1.23 -9.87 -10.27
CA HIS A 132 -0.46 -8.69 -9.85
C HIS A 132 0.82 -9.03 -9.10
N TYR A 133 1.05 -10.28 -8.72
CA TYR A 133 2.26 -10.68 -8.00
C TYR A 133 3.46 -10.83 -8.93
N ILE A 134 4.63 -10.46 -8.42
CA ILE A 134 5.92 -10.82 -9.01
C ILE A 134 6.41 -12.09 -8.30
N SER A 135 7.10 -12.98 -9.02
CA SER A 135 7.84 -14.05 -8.35
C SER A 135 8.86 -13.48 -7.35
N SER A 136 8.88 -14.01 -6.13
CA SER A 136 9.87 -13.68 -5.10
C SER A 136 11.31 -13.90 -5.55
N ASP A 137 11.52 -14.73 -6.58
CA ASP A 137 12.84 -15.04 -7.14
C ASP A 137 13.55 -13.81 -7.72
N LEU A 138 12.81 -12.75 -8.08
CA LEU A 138 13.41 -11.50 -8.57
C LEU A 138 14.05 -10.66 -7.45
N PHE A 139 13.80 -10.98 -6.18
CA PHE A 139 14.34 -10.24 -5.03
C PHE A 139 15.02 -11.17 -4.02
N PRO A 140 16.10 -11.90 -4.40
CA PRO A 140 16.72 -12.92 -3.55
C PRO A 140 17.35 -12.35 -2.28
N LEU A 141 17.71 -11.05 -2.27
CA LEU A 141 18.27 -10.35 -1.11
C LEU A 141 17.20 -9.87 -0.12
N ILE A 142 15.91 -9.95 -0.48
CA ILE A 142 14.81 -9.47 0.35
C ILE A 142 14.05 -10.69 0.90
N THR A 143 14.48 -11.18 2.06
CA THR A 143 13.80 -12.25 2.79
C THR A 143 12.63 -11.68 3.60
N THR A 144 11.63 -11.09 2.93
CA THR A 144 10.44 -10.61 3.64
C THR A 144 9.42 -11.71 3.82
N THR A 145 9.03 -11.93 5.08
CA THR A 145 7.97 -12.86 5.50
C THR A 145 6.55 -12.31 5.33
N TYR A 146 6.40 -11.03 4.98
CA TYR A 146 5.10 -10.35 5.01
C TYR A 146 4.51 -10.19 3.62
N HIS A 147 3.34 -10.82 3.42
CA HIS A 147 2.56 -10.71 2.21
C HIS A 147 1.81 -9.36 2.16
N PRO A 148 1.85 -8.59 1.05
CA PRO A 148 1.34 -7.22 1.01
C PRO A 148 -0.17 -7.11 1.20
N VAL A 149 -0.92 -8.10 0.75
CA VAL A 149 -2.36 -8.19 1.04
C VAL A 149 -2.61 -8.40 2.52
N GLN A 150 -1.80 -9.23 3.17
CA GLN A 150 -1.99 -9.53 4.59
C GLN A 150 -1.67 -8.28 5.44
N GLU A 151 -0.61 -7.55 5.08
CA GLU A 151 -0.28 -6.26 5.71
C GLU A 151 -1.46 -5.26 5.56
N TYR A 152 -2.04 -5.15 4.36
CA TYR A 152 -3.20 -4.29 4.14
C TYR A 152 -4.45 -4.72 4.90
N LEU A 153 -4.80 -6.00 4.88
CA LEU A 153 -5.95 -6.50 5.64
C LEU A 153 -5.77 -6.27 7.14
N HIS A 154 -4.55 -6.43 7.66
CA HIS A 154 -4.24 -6.09 9.04
C HIS A 154 -4.44 -4.60 9.34
N LEU A 155 -4.03 -3.70 8.44
CA LEU A 155 -4.31 -2.26 8.57
C LEU A 155 -5.82 -1.98 8.58
N LEU A 156 -6.60 -2.64 7.72
CA LEU A 156 -8.06 -2.50 7.71
C LEU A 156 -8.72 -3.01 9.00
N VAL A 157 -8.17 -4.07 9.60
CA VAL A 157 -8.61 -4.56 10.92
C VAL A 157 -8.29 -3.54 12.01
N GLN A 158 -7.09 -2.96 12.00
CA GLN A 158 -6.70 -1.90 12.96
C GLN A 158 -7.56 -0.64 12.82
N LEU A 159 -7.98 -0.30 11.61
CA LEU A 159 -8.91 0.80 11.33
C LEU A 159 -10.36 0.48 11.72
N GLY A 160 -10.65 -0.76 12.13
CA GLY A 160 -11.99 -1.19 12.55
C GLY A 160 -12.96 -1.47 11.39
N ILE A 161 -12.49 -1.48 10.15
CA ILE A 161 -13.29 -1.75 8.94
C ILE A 161 -13.54 -3.25 8.79
N LEU A 162 -12.54 -4.06 9.17
CA LEU A 162 -12.62 -5.52 9.15
C LEU A 162 -12.51 -6.08 10.56
N LYS A 163 -13.10 -7.24 10.79
CA LYS A 163 -12.89 -8.07 11.96
C LYS A 163 -12.24 -9.38 11.53
N MET A 164 -11.08 -9.69 12.10
CA MET A 164 -10.48 -11.01 11.95
C MET A 164 -11.28 -12.00 12.81
N VAL A 165 -11.79 -13.06 12.20
CA VAL A 165 -12.57 -14.12 12.88
C VAL A 165 -11.74 -15.38 13.02
N GLU A 166 -10.98 -15.72 11.97
CA GLU A 166 -10.08 -16.85 11.92
C GLU A 166 -8.71 -16.40 11.42
N LYS A 167 -7.70 -17.29 11.50
CA LYS A 167 -6.32 -17.01 11.05
C LYS A 167 -6.24 -16.45 9.63
N ASN A 168 -7.20 -16.81 8.76
CA ASN A 168 -7.31 -16.34 7.38
C ASN A 168 -8.71 -15.81 7.00
N GLY A 169 -9.62 -15.62 7.96
CA GLY A 169 -11.02 -15.26 7.72
C GLY A 169 -11.35 -13.85 8.21
N TYR A 170 -11.95 -13.03 7.36
CA TYR A 170 -12.26 -11.62 7.63
C TYR A 170 -13.75 -11.34 7.42
N ILE A 171 -14.39 -10.70 8.41
CA ILE A 171 -15.75 -10.17 8.31
C ILE A 171 -15.69 -8.65 8.14
N VAL A 172 -16.48 -8.12 7.22
CA VAL A 172 -16.63 -6.67 7.03
C VAL A 172 -17.52 -6.10 8.14
N LYS A 173 -17.00 -5.15 8.90
CA LYS A 173 -17.81 -4.37 9.84
C LYS A 173 -18.47 -3.23 9.07
N ARG A 174 -19.69 -3.47 8.59
CA ARG A 174 -20.58 -2.40 8.14
C ARG A 174 -21.15 -1.73 9.38
N THR A 175 -20.38 -0.82 9.96
CA THR A 175 -20.85 -0.02 11.09
C THR A 175 -22.05 0.80 10.63
N THR A 176 -23.26 0.36 10.98
CA THR A 176 -24.48 1.16 11.00
C THR A 176 -24.38 2.17 12.13
N VAL A 177 -23.90 3.37 11.83
CA VAL A 177 -24.17 4.59 12.61
C VAL A 177 -24.39 5.73 11.64
#